data_AF-A0A7W9UI45-F1
#
_entry.id   AF-A0A7W9UI45-F1
#
_cell.length_a   1.000
_cell.length_b   1.000
_cell.length_c   1.000
_cell.angle_alpha   90.00
_cell.angle_beta   90.00
_cell.angle_gamma   90.00
#
_symmetry.space_group_name_H-M   'P 1'
#
loop_
_entity.id
_entity.type
_entity.pdbx_description
1 polymer ?
#
loop_
_entity_poly.entity_id
_entity_poly.type
_entity_poly.pdbx_seq_one_letter_code
_entity_poly.pdbx_strand_id
1 'polypeptide(L)'
;MTSDQTPHQARCVGQGGWVVSFLPGRTLTLEQATAALQAAEAVSTVSALSDRVGLTPLETVGLAIQEPPWSEPAHTGGFWRRGRLGR
;
A
#
# COMPACT_ATOMS: atom_id res chain seq x y z
N MET A 1 -13.66 10.67 -17.11
CA MET A 1 -12.25 10.42 -16.78
C MET A 1 -12.03 8.91 -16.72
N THR A 2 -10.96 8.43 -17.31
CA THR A 2 -10.64 6.99 -17.42
C THR A 2 -9.20 6.80 -16.95
N SER A 3 -8.90 5.63 -16.41
CA SER A 3 -7.52 5.22 -16.11
C SER A 3 -6.87 4.63 -17.36
N ASP A 4 -5.56 4.80 -17.50
CA ASP A 4 -4.78 4.17 -18.59
C ASP A 4 -4.32 2.75 -18.22
N GLN A 5 -4.33 2.40 -16.94
CA GLN A 5 -3.83 1.11 -16.44
C GLN A 5 -4.94 0.16 -15.99
N THR A 6 -6.16 0.67 -15.77
CA THR A 6 -7.30 -0.16 -15.32
C THR A 6 -8.55 0.12 -16.15
N PRO A 7 -9.48 -0.84 -16.27
CA PRO A 7 -10.79 -0.62 -16.89
C PRO A 7 -11.71 0.35 -16.13
N HIS A 8 -11.29 0.83 -14.95
CA HIS A 8 -12.12 1.67 -14.11
C HIS A 8 -12.23 3.10 -14.63
N GLN A 9 -13.40 3.69 -14.43
CA GLN A 9 -13.72 5.01 -14.94
C GLN A 9 -14.49 5.84 -13.92
N ALA A 10 -14.32 7.16 -14.02
CA ALA A 10 -15.10 8.15 -13.29
C ALA A 10 -15.97 8.96 -14.27
N ARG A 11 -17.26 9.09 -13.96
CA ARG A 11 -18.24 9.85 -14.75
C ARG A 11 -18.74 11.04 -13.94
N CYS A 12 -18.79 12.22 -14.57
CA CYS A 12 -19.37 13.43 -13.96
C CYS A 12 -20.90 13.29 -13.95
N VAL A 13 -21.52 13.63 -12.82
CA VAL A 13 -22.98 13.58 -12.62
C VAL A 13 -23.61 14.96 -12.38
N GLY A 14 -22.83 16.03 -12.55
CA GLY A 14 -23.25 17.42 -12.38
C GLY A 14 -22.91 18.01 -11.00
N GLN A 15 -22.93 19.34 -10.89
CA GLN A 15 -22.64 20.10 -9.64
C GLN A 15 -21.27 19.78 -9.00
N GLY A 16 -20.27 19.44 -9.83
CA GLY A 16 -18.94 19.01 -9.35
C GLY A 16 -18.89 17.60 -8.77
N GLY A 17 -19.99 16.85 -8.83
CA GLY A 17 -20.09 15.47 -8.39
C GLY A 17 -19.63 14.46 -9.44
N TRP A 18 -18.98 13.40 -8.96
CA TRP A 18 -18.43 12.31 -9.76
C TRP A 18 -18.81 10.95 -9.16
N VAL A 19 -19.04 9.97 -10.02
CA VAL A 19 -19.20 8.56 -9.62
C VAL A 19 -18.08 7.74 -10.22
N VAL A 20 -17.56 6.77 -9.47
CA VAL A 20 -16.48 5.88 -9.90
C VAL A 20 -17.02 4.46 -10.02
N SER A 21 -16.65 3.74 -11.10
CA SER A 21 -17.24 2.44 -11.45
C SER A 21 -17.17 1.38 -10.35
N PHE A 22 -16.16 1.43 -9.47
CA PHE A 22 -15.98 0.47 -8.38
C PHE A 22 -16.39 1.01 -7.00
N LEU A 23 -16.94 2.23 -6.93
CA LEU A 23 -17.47 2.85 -5.71
C LEU A 23 -18.95 3.22 -5.91
N PRO A 24 -19.84 2.21 -6.08
CA PRO A 24 -21.26 2.47 -6.31
C PRO A 24 -21.88 3.19 -5.11
N GLY A 25 -22.85 4.07 -5.39
CA GLY A 25 -23.60 4.79 -4.37
C GLY A 25 -22.86 5.95 -3.69
N ARG A 26 -21.66 6.31 -4.16
CA ARG A 26 -20.92 7.49 -3.68
C ARG A 26 -20.86 8.58 -4.74
N THR A 27 -21.18 9.80 -4.34
CA THR A 27 -20.89 11.02 -5.10
C THR A 27 -19.63 11.64 -4.52
N LEU A 28 -18.60 11.75 -5.34
CA LEU A 28 -17.27 12.22 -4.99
C LEU A 28 -17.00 13.59 -5.58
N THR A 29 -16.08 14.35 -4.98
CA THR A 29 -15.48 15.50 -5.65
C THR A 29 -14.57 15.03 -6.79
N LEU A 30 -14.16 15.97 -7.66
CA LEU A 30 -13.17 15.68 -8.70
C LEU A 30 -11.89 15.08 -8.09
N GLU A 31 -11.35 15.69 -7.04
CA GLU A 31 -10.13 15.24 -6.36
C GLU A 31 -10.28 13.81 -5.82
N GLN A 32 -11.40 13.52 -5.14
CA GLN A 32 -11.68 12.18 -4.62
C GLN A 32 -11.84 11.14 -5.74
N ALA A 33 -12.48 11.52 -6.87
CA ALA A 33 -12.61 10.64 -8.01
C ALA A 33 -11.25 10.34 -8.68
N THR A 34 -10.36 11.34 -8.76
CA THR A 34 -8.98 11.15 -9.22
C THR A 34 -8.22 10.21 -8.29
N ALA A 35 -8.27 10.45 -6.97
CA ALA A 35 -7.62 9.59 -5.98
C ALA A 35 -8.14 8.15 -6.05
N ALA A 36 -9.44 7.95 -6.28
CA ALA A 36 -10.00 6.62 -6.48
C ALA A 36 -9.42 5.91 -7.71
N LEU A 37 -9.30 6.59 -8.86
CA LEU A 37 -8.68 5.97 -10.04
C LEU A 37 -7.20 5.63 -9.80
N GLN A 38 -6.45 6.52 -9.16
CA GLN A 38 -5.06 6.26 -8.77
C GLN A 38 -4.93 5.07 -7.80
N ALA A 39 -5.87 4.91 -6.86
CA ALA A 39 -5.90 3.76 -5.98
C ALA A 39 -6.14 2.45 -6.76
N ALA A 40 -7.02 2.46 -7.77
CA ALA A 40 -7.22 1.31 -8.64
C ALA A 40 -5.95 0.97 -9.45
N GLU A 41 -5.23 1.97 -9.95
CA GLU A 41 -3.95 1.83 -10.64
C GLU A 41 -2.87 1.21 -9.73
N ALA A 42 -2.78 1.68 -8.49
CA ALA A 42 -1.89 1.10 -7.49
C ALA A 42 -2.22 -0.37 -7.21
N VAL A 43 -3.51 -0.72 -7.11
CA VAL A 43 -3.95 -2.12 -6.94
C VAL A 43 -3.57 -2.99 -8.14
N SER A 44 -3.67 -2.47 -9.37
CA SER A 44 -3.21 -3.18 -10.57
C SER A 44 -1.70 -3.45 -10.52
N THR A 45 -0.92 -2.46 -10.07
CA THR A 45 0.53 -2.60 -9.88
C THR A 45 0.86 -3.65 -8.82
N VAL A 46 0.21 -3.59 -7.66
CA VAL A 46 0.39 -4.60 -6.59
C VAL A 46 0.05 -5.98 -7.13
N SER A 47 -1.05 -6.12 -7.88
CA SER A 47 -1.46 -7.41 -8.42
C SER A 47 -0.41 -8.04 -9.33
N ALA A 48 0.18 -7.25 -10.24
CA ALA A 48 1.25 -7.72 -11.11
C ALA A 48 2.54 -8.11 -10.35
N LEU A 49 2.80 -7.51 -9.18
CA LEU A 49 3.97 -7.83 -8.36
C LEU A 49 3.72 -9.05 -7.47
N SER A 50 2.52 -9.20 -6.93
CA SER A 50 2.12 -10.32 -6.06
C SER A 50 2.29 -11.67 -6.76
N ASP A 51 1.94 -11.76 -8.04
CA ASP A 51 2.12 -12.97 -8.85
C ASP A 51 3.59 -13.42 -8.90
N ARG A 52 4.54 -12.49 -8.84
CA ARG A 52 5.99 -12.78 -8.89
C ARG A 52 6.52 -13.42 -7.62
N VAL A 53 5.82 -13.25 -6.50
CA VAL A 53 6.18 -13.82 -5.19
C VAL A 53 5.23 -14.94 -4.78
N GLY A 54 4.33 -15.37 -5.68
CA GLY A 54 3.39 -16.47 -5.43
C GLY A 54 2.30 -16.13 -4.40
N LEU A 55 1.95 -14.86 -4.27
CA LEU A 55 0.92 -14.38 -3.35
C LEU A 55 -0.24 -13.77 -4.13
N THR A 56 -1.42 -13.74 -3.52
CA THR A 56 -2.51 -12.90 -3.97
C THR A 56 -2.25 -11.43 -3.63
N PRO A 57 -2.91 -10.47 -4.31
CA PRO A 57 -2.80 -9.06 -3.99
C PRO A 57 -3.18 -8.75 -2.54
N LEU A 58 -4.22 -9.40 -2.02
CA LEU A 58 -4.69 -9.18 -0.64
C LEU A 58 -3.70 -9.72 0.40
N GLU A 59 -3.10 -10.88 0.17
CA GLU A 59 -2.04 -11.40 1.05
C GLU A 59 -0.83 -10.48 1.04
N THR A 60 -0.43 -9.99 -0.13
CA THR A 60 0.70 -9.06 -0.26
C THR A 60 0.47 -7.79 0.54
N VAL A 61 -0.70 -7.15 0.39
CA VAL A 61 -1.05 -5.93 1.14
C VAL A 61 -1.16 -6.23 2.63
N GLY A 62 -1.82 -7.33 3.00
CA GLY A 62 -1.99 -7.74 4.39
C GLY A 62 -0.65 -7.93 5.10
N LEU A 63 0.24 -8.74 4.52
CA LEU A 63 1.56 -9.02 5.07
C LEU A 63 2.41 -7.75 5.14
N ALA A 64 2.43 -6.91 4.10
CA ALA A 64 3.20 -5.68 4.12
C ALA A 64 2.74 -4.67 5.20
N ILE A 65 1.47 -4.70 5.59
CA ILE A 65 0.92 -3.84 6.66
C ILE A 65 1.18 -4.43 8.05
N GLN A 66 1.07 -5.75 8.19
CA GLN A 66 1.09 -6.41 9.50
C GLN A 66 2.49 -6.86 9.93
N GLU A 67 3.34 -7.27 8.99
CA GLU A 67 4.67 -7.78 9.31
C GLU A 67 5.63 -6.63 9.59
N PRO A 68 6.25 -6.59 10.78
CA PRO A 68 7.25 -5.56 11.06
C PRO A 68 8.46 -5.75 10.15
N PRO A 69 9.16 -4.66 9.77
CA PRO A 69 10.46 -4.80 9.15
C PRO A 69 11.37 -5.59 10.09
N TRP A 70 12.33 -6.31 9.51
CA TRP A 70 13.29 -7.05 10.31
C TRP A 70 13.93 -6.10 11.34
N SER A 71 13.97 -6.54 12.60
CA SER A 71 14.63 -5.77 13.65
C SER A 71 16.10 -5.62 13.28
N GLU A 72 16.61 -4.39 13.26
CA GLU A 72 18.06 -4.18 13.16
C GLU A 72 18.74 -5.07 14.21
N PRO A 73 19.85 -5.75 13.86
CA PRO A 73 20.53 -6.57 14.84
C PRO A 73 21.00 -5.58 15.89
N ALA A 74 20.47 -5.70 17.11
CA ALA A 74 20.92 -4.88 18.21
C ALA A 74 22.44 -4.93 18.17
N HIS A 75 23.10 -3.79 17.98
CA HIS A 75 24.52 -3.66 18.24
C HIS A 75 24.68 -3.91 19.74
N THR A 76 24.71 -5.18 20.14
CA THR A 76 25.23 -5.62 21.42
C THR A 76 26.71 -5.30 21.39
N GLY A 77 27.02 -4.01 21.55
CA GLY A 77 28.31 -3.53 21.98
C GLY A 77 28.61 -4.26 23.27
N GLY A 78 29.45 -5.28 23.16
CA GLY A 78 29.82 -6.14 24.26
C GLY A 78 30.38 -5.31 25.41
N PHE A 79 29.56 -5.12 26.44
CA PHE A 79 30.05 -4.79 27.77
C PHE A 79 30.82 -6.02 28.28
N TRP A 80 32.09 -6.13 27.89
CA TRP A 80 33.05 -6.97 28.59
C TRP A 80 33.27 -6.38 29.98
N ARG A 81 32.42 -6.75 30.95
CA ARG A 81 32.83 -6.73 32.36
C ARG A 81 33.94 -7.76 32.54
N ARG A 82 35.19 -7.33 32.37
CA ARG A 82 36.34 -8.07 32.92
C ARG A 82 36.60 -7.55 34.33
N GLY A 83 36.17 -8.35 35.31
CA GLY A 83 36.59 -8.17 36.69
C GLY A 83 38.10 -8.36 36.84
N ARG A 84 38.68 -7.52 37.71
CA ARG A 84 39.65 -7.86 38.77
C ARG A 84 40.64 -9.00 38.47
N LEU A 85 41.92 -8.66 38.26
CA LEU A 85 43.07 -9.47 38.69
C LEU A 85 44.32 -8.56 38.86
N GLY A 86 44.74 -8.41 40.12
CA GLY A 86 46.12 -8.19 40.61
C GLY A 86 47.00 -7.09 40.01
N ARG A 87 47.33 -6.09 40.84
CA ARG A 87 48.66 -5.93 41.46
C ARG A 87 48.56 -5.00 42.67
#